data_AF-A0A436FGA8-F1
#
_entry.id   AF-A0A436FGA8-F1
#
_cell.length_a   1.000
_cell.length_b   1.000
_cell.length_c   1.000
_cell.angle_alpha   90.00
_cell.angle_beta   90.00
_cell.angle_gamma   90.00
#
_symmetry.space_group_name_H-M   'P 1'
#
loop_
_entity.id
_entity.type
_entity.pdbx_description
1 polymer ?
#
loop_
_entity_poly.entity_id
_entity_poly.type
_entity_poly.pdbx_seq_one_letter_code
_entity_poly.pdbx_strand_id
1 'polypeptide(L)'
;LGFSIAEGPDIETDYYNFTALNFPEGHPAREMHDTFFFQPDEKGERKLLRTHTSPVQIRTMETKKPPIRIVIPGKTYRQDSDATHSPMFHQVEGLVIDKTANVANMKWVLEEFCKAFFEVPQVKMRFRPSFFPFTEPSLEVDIQCDRSRPGEVRFGEGSDWMEILGCGMVHPNVLRHGGLDPDEYQGFAWGMGIDRIAMLKYGMPDLRAFFDADVRWLSHYGFRPLDMPTLFGGLSA
;
A
#
# COMPACT_ATOMS: atom_id res chain seq x y z
N LEU A 1 -3.05 17.20 -4.42
CA LEU A 1 -1.79 16.78 -3.76
C LEU A 1 -0.58 16.64 -4.70
N GLY A 2 -0.77 16.62 -6.03
CA GLY A 2 0.34 16.65 -6.99
C GLY A 2 1.04 15.30 -7.22
N PHE A 3 0.36 14.20 -6.92
CA PHE A 3 0.85 12.85 -7.20
C PHE A 3 0.56 12.46 -8.65
N SER A 4 1.51 11.80 -9.29
CA SER A 4 1.30 11.09 -10.56
C SER A 4 1.15 9.59 -10.34
N ILE A 5 0.47 8.90 -11.24
CA ILE A 5 0.40 7.43 -11.22
C ILE A 5 1.70 6.85 -11.78
N ALA A 6 2.24 5.84 -11.13
CA ALA A 6 3.36 5.04 -11.64
C ALA A 6 2.97 3.55 -11.64
N GLU A 7 3.46 2.83 -12.63
CA GLU A 7 3.17 1.40 -12.83
C GLU A 7 4.47 0.66 -13.15
N GLY A 8 4.45 -0.66 -12.94
CA GLY A 8 5.57 -1.53 -13.27
C GLY A 8 5.14 -2.99 -13.38
N PRO A 9 6.09 -3.89 -13.70
CA PRO A 9 5.76 -5.27 -14.01
C PRO A 9 5.29 -6.04 -12.77
N ASP A 10 4.46 -7.07 -13.00
CA ASP A 10 4.05 -8.02 -11.96
C ASP A 10 5.14 -9.06 -11.68
N ILE A 11 5.90 -9.45 -12.71
CA ILE A 11 7.05 -10.34 -12.60
C ILE A 11 8.30 -9.48 -12.39
N GLU A 12 8.96 -9.67 -11.26
CA GLU A 12 10.06 -8.83 -10.81
C GLU A 12 11.31 -9.66 -10.52
N THR A 13 12.46 -8.99 -10.45
CA THR A 13 13.70 -9.59 -9.95
C THR A 13 13.76 -9.51 -8.43
N ASP A 14 14.50 -10.43 -7.81
CA ASP A 14 14.80 -10.37 -6.38
C ASP A 14 15.45 -9.03 -5.98
N TYR A 15 16.31 -8.47 -6.84
CA TYR A 15 16.95 -7.19 -6.57
C TYR A 15 15.94 -6.07 -6.32
N TYR A 16 15.00 -5.86 -7.25
CA TYR A 16 14.03 -4.78 -7.13
C TYR A 16 12.97 -5.05 -6.06
N ASN A 17 12.59 -6.31 -5.82
CA ASN A 17 11.57 -6.65 -4.84
C ASN A 17 12.10 -6.75 -3.40
N PHE A 18 13.38 -6.99 -3.20
CA PHE A 18 13.94 -7.20 -1.86
C PHE A 18 15.20 -6.39 -1.62
N THR A 19 16.27 -6.68 -2.36
CA THR A 19 17.61 -6.14 -2.06
C THR A 19 17.64 -4.61 -2.10
N ALA A 20 17.09 -3.99 -3.16
CA ALA A 20 17.01 -2.54 -3.31
C ALA A 20 16.14 -1.88 -2.23
N LEU A 21 15.18 -2.64 -1.67
CA LEU A 21 14.30 -2.26 -0.57
C LEU A 21 14.85 -2.66 0.81
N ASN A 22 16.16 -2.91 0.88
CA ASN A 22 16.89 -3.13 2.13
C ASN A 22 16.48 -4.41 2.90
N PHE A 23 15.89 -5.39 2.23
CA PHE A 23 15.67 -6.72 2.80
C PHE A 23 16.98 -7.52 2.83
N PRO A 24 17.38 -8.08 3.98
CA PRO A 24 18.57 -8.94 4.06
C PRO A 24 18.37 -10.27 3.31
N GLU A 25 19.45 -10.95 2.94
CA GLU A 25 19.41 -12.23 2.22
C GLU A 25 18.64 -13.33 2.94
N GLY A 26 18.80 -13.44 4.27
CA GLY A 26 18.07 -14.42 5.09
C GLY A 26 16.71 -13.94 5.59
N HIS A 27 16.10 -12.92 5.01
CA HIS A 27 14.81 -12.41 5.48
C HIS A 27 13.69 -13.42 5.17
N PRO A 28 12.79 -13.76 6.14
CA PRO A 28 11.72 -14.74 5.93
C PRO A 28 10.83 -14.46 4.71
N ALA A 29 10.53 -13.19 4.43
CA ALA A 29 9.76 -12.81 3.25
C ALA A 29 10.39 -13.23 1.90
N ARG A 30 11.68 -13.57 1.86
CA ARG A 30 12.37 -14.08 0.66
C ARG A 30 12.26 -15.60 0.49
N GLU A 31 11.60 -16.28 1.42
CA GLU A 31 11.40 -17.72 1.39
C GLU A 31 10.18 -18.12 0.56
N MET A 32 10.18 -19.36 0.05
CA MET A 32 9.09 -19.94 -0.73
C MET A 32 7.79 -20.13 0.05
N HIS A 33 7.84 -19.97 1.38
CA HIS A 33 6.62 -20.00 2.19
C HIS A 33 5.76 -18.75 1.94
N ASP A 34 6.37 -17.59 1.65
CA ASP A 34 5.66 -16.31 1.55
C ASP A 34 5.60 -15.79 0.10
N THR A 35 6.62 -16.10 -0.71
CA THR A 35 6.81 -15.53 -2.05
C THR A 35 6.72 -16.57 -3.16
N PHE A 36 5.97 -16.25 -4.22
CA PHE A 36 5.91 -17.06 -5.44
C PHE A 36 7.14 -16.84 -6.33
N PHE A 37 7.92 -17.90 -6.53
CA PHE A 37 9.09 -17.90 -7.41
C PHE A 37 8.84 -18.68 -8.70
N PHE A 38 9.43 -18.20 -9.80
CA PHE A 38 9.53 -18.93 -11.05
C PHE A 38 10.68 -19.93 -11.00
N GLN A 39 10.69 -20.87 -11.95
CA GLN A 39 11.84 -21.74 -12.16
C GLN A 39 13.10 -20.90 -12.46
N PRO A 40 14.28 -21.32 -11.96
CA PRO A 40 15.53 -20.65 -12.30
C PRO A 40 15.76 -20.65 -13.82
N ASP A 41 16.35 -19.57 -14.33
CA ASP A 41 16.83 -19.52 -15.71
C ASP A 41 18.17 -20.29 -15.89
N GLU A 42 18.74 -20.24 -17.10
CA GLU A 42 20.02 -20.90 -17.43
C GLU A 42 21.20 -20.43 -16.56
N LYS A 43 21.10 -19.25 -15.95
CA LYS A 43 22.12 -18.67 -15.05
C LYS A 43 21.83 -18.99 -13.58
N GLY A 44 20.75 -19.70 -13.30
CA GLY A 44 20.29 -20.01 -11.94
C GLY A 44 19.54 -18.85 -11.27
N GLU A 45 19.24 -17.77 -11.99
CA GLU A 45 18.49 -16.63 -11.43
C GLU A 45 16.99 -16.94 -11.41
N ARG A 46 16.35 -16.64 -10.29
CA ARG A 46 14.92 -16.89 -10.07
C ARG A 46 14.16 -15.57 -10.09
N LYS A 47 13.23 -15.40 -11.02
CA LYS A 47 12.25 -14.31 -10.97
C LYS A 47 11.15 -14.65 -9.96
N LEU A 48 10.36 -13.64 -9.58
CA LEU A 48 9.25 -13.79 -8.65
C LEU A 48 8.04 -12.98 -9.10
N LEU A 49 6.86 -13.31 -8.55
CA LEU A 49 5.72 -12.40 -8.58
C LEU A 49 5.88 -11.39 -7.44
N ARG A 50 5.79 -10.09 -7.73
CA ARG A 50 6.05 -9.04 -6.75
C ARG A 50 5.15 -9.16 -5.52
N THR A 51 5.72 -8.99 -4.34
CA THR A 51 5.01 -9.14 -3.05
C THR A 51 4.38 -7.84 -2.53
N HIS A 52 4.75 -6.72 -3.17
CA HIS A 52 4.29 -5.36 -2.95
C HIS A 52 4.60 -4.54 -4.22
N THR A 53 4.07 -3.33 -4.32
CA THR A 53 4.27 -2.41 -5.47
C THR A 53 5.54 -1.55 -5.33
N SER A 54 6.24 -1.63 -4.20
CA SER A 54 7.49 -0.93 -3.92
C SER A 54 8.62 -1.06 -4.97
N PRO A 55 8.77 -2.14 -5.77
CA PRO A 55 9.76 -2.19 -6.84
C PRO A 55 9.68 -0.99 -7.80
N VAL A 56 8.46 -0.49 -8.03
CA VAL A 56 8.21 0.68 -8.88
C VAL A 56 8.80 1.95 -8.30
N GLN A 57 8.95 2.04 -6.96
CA GLN A 57 9.62 3.16 -6.29
C GLN A 57 11.10 3.25 -6.72
N ILE A 58 11.82 2.13 -6.67
CA ILE A 58 13.24 2.05 -7.07
C ILE A 58 13.38 2.43 -8.55
N ARG A 59 12.59 1.80 -9.43
CA ARG A 59 12.59 2.07 -10.87
C ARG A 59 12.26 3.54 -11.19
N THR A 60 11.40 4.15 -10.39
CA THR A 60 11.07 5.58 -10.56
C THR A 60 12.25 6.46 -10.14
N MET A 61 12.92 6.17 -9.03
CA MET A 61 14.11 6.92 -8.59
C MET A 61 15.27 6.79 -9.59
N GLU A 62 15.44 5.64 -10.24
CA GLU A 62 16.46 5.43 -11.29
C GLU A 62 16.21 6.28 -12.55
N THR A 63 14.94 6.57 -12.86
CA THR A 63 14.55 7.20 -14.14
C THR A 63 14.13 8.67 -14.00
N LYS A 64 13.79 9.13 -12.79
CA LYS A 64 13.33 10.49 -12.52
C LYS A 64 14.17 11.13 -11.42
N LYS A 65 14.47 12.40 -11.58
CA LYS A 65 15.12 13.20 -10.52
C LYS A 65 14.06 13.77 -9.56
N PRO A 66 14.37 13.91 -8.26
CA PRO A 66 13.51 14.62 -7.31
C PRO A 66 13.17 16.05 -7.76
N PRO A 67 12.00 16.61 -7.37
CA PRO A 67 11.01 16.01 -6.47
C PRO A 67 10.17 14.91 -7.14
N ILE A 68 9.97 13.79 -6.42
CA ILE A 68 9.15 12.66 -6.87
C ILE A 68 7.92 12.59 -5.98
N ARG A 69 6.72 12.50 -6.59
CA ARG A 69 5.45 12.27 -5.90
C ARG A 69 4.62 11.29 -6.72
N ILE A 70 4.63 10.03 -6.33
CA ILE A 70 3.95 8.95 -7.06
C ILE A 70 2.99 8.17 -6.17
N VAL A 71 1.92 7.69 -6.79
CA VAL A 71 1.04 6.64 -6.26
C VAL A 71 1.13 5.44 -7.20
N ILE A 72 1.22 4.25 -6.63
CA ILE A 72 1.51 3.02 -7.32
C ILE A 72 0.40 2.01 -7.00
N PRO A 73 -0.75 2.09 -7.70
CA PRO A 73 -1.76 1.04 -7.60
C PRO A 73 -1.29 -0.19 -8.37
N GLY A 74 -1.54 -1.39 -7.86
CA GLY A 74 -1.22 -2.60 -8.60
C GLY A 74 -1.57 -3.90 -7.89
N LYS A 75 -1.58 -4.98 -8.66
CA LYS A 75 -1.71 -6.35 -8.13
C LYS A 75 -0.42 -6.77 -7.44
N THR A 76 -0.55 -7.49 -6.34
CA THR A 76 0.54 -8.05 -5.56
C THR A 76 0.20 -9.48 -5.16
N TYR A 77 1.22 -10.28 -4.93
CA TYR A 77 1.07 -11.73 -4.80
C TYR A 77 1.77 -12.23 -3.54
N ARG A 78 1.07 -13.06 -2.76
CA ARG A 78 1.60 -13.68 -1.53
C ARG A 78 1.02 -15.08 -1.39
N GLN A 79 1.71 -15.98 -0.73
CA GLN A 79 1.24 -17.36 -0.55
C GLN A 79 0.27 -17.50 0.65
N ASP A 80 -0.66 -16.56 0.79
CA ASP A 80 -1.70 -16.54 1.84
C ASP A 80 -3.07 -16.80 1.21
N SER A 81 -3.93 -17.61 1.86
CA SER A 81 -5.28 -17.90 1.34
C SER A 81 -6.26 -18.27 2.45
N ASP A 82 -7.09 -17.31 2.86
CA ASP A 82 -8.20 -17.49 3.80
C ASP A 82 -9.36 -16.48 3.51
N ALA A 83 -10.28 -16.26 4.44
CA ALA A 83 -11.41 -15.33 4.24
C ALA A 83 -10.99 -13.85 4.18
N THR A 84 -9.81 -13.53 4.71
CA THR A 84 -9.23 -12.18 4.83
C THR A 84 -7.97 -11.98 3.99
N HIS A 85 -7.42 -13.07 3.42
CA HIS A 85 -6.21 -13.07 2.60
C HIS A 85 -6.47 -13.81 1.29
N SER A 86 -6.04 -13.22 0.18
CA SER A 86 -6.09 -13.82 -1.16
C SER A 86 -4.67 -13.89 -1.73
N PRO A 87 -4.32 -14.95 -2.48
CA PRO A 87 -2.97 -15.11 -3.01
C PRO A 87 -2.60 -14.05 -4.07
N MET A 88 -3.62 -13.40 -4.64
CA MET A 88 -3.50 -12.19 -5.43
C MET A 88 -4.48 -11.15 -4.88
N PHE A 89 -3.97 -9.95 -4.64
CA PHE A 89 -4.76 -8.84 -4.11
C PHE A 89 -4.19 -7.51 -4.63
N HIS A 90 -4.86 -6.41 -4.36
CA HIS A 90 -4.48 -5.09 -4.84
C HIS A 90 -3.93 -4.24 -3.70
N GLN A 91 -2.77 -3.64 -3.94
CA GLN A 91 -2.20 -2.64 -3.06
C GLN A 91 -2.11 -1.30 -3.77
N VAL A 92 -2.11 -0.26 -2.96
CA VAL A 92 -1.68 1.07 -3.37
C VAL A 92 -0.60 1.52 -2.42
N GLU A 93 0.53 1.90 -3.00
CA GLU A 93 1.62 2.56 -2.28
C GLU A 93 1.80 3.99 -2.77
N GLY A 94 2.36 4.82 -1.90
CA GLY A 94 2.80 6.17 -2.27
C GLY A 94 4.25 6.40 -1.88
N LEU A 95 4.92 7.23 -2.67
CA LEU A 95 6.28 7.69 -2.42
C LEU A 95 6.36 9.19 -2.66
N VAL A 96 6.94 9.90 -1.69
CA VAL A 96 7.36 11.29 -1.84
C VAL A 96 8.84 11.37 -1.54
N ILE A 97 9.64 11.86 -2.50
CA ILE A 97 11.06 12.20 -2.31
C ILE A 97 11.24 13.70 -2.60
N ASP A 98 11.75 14.43 -1.62
CA ASP A 98 11.97 15.88 -1.68
C ASP A 98 13.05 16.28 -0.66
N LYS A 99 13.67 17.44 -0.83
CA LYS A 99 14.65 17.96 0.16
C LYS A 99 14.01 18.34 1.49
N THR A 100 12.69 18.56 1.50
CA THR A 100 11.93 19.01 2.68
C THR A 100 10.94 17.97 3.21
N ALA A 101 10.87 16.78 2.60
CA ALA A 101 9.90 15.76 2.98
C ALA A 101 10.15 15.26 4.41
N ASN A 102 9.13 15.30 5.26
CA ASN A 102 9.25 14.89 6.67
C ASN A 102 7.97 14.19 7.18
N VAL A 103 8.05 13.66 8.41
CA VAL A 103 6.96 12.91 9.07
C VAL A 103 5.67 13.74 9.17
N ALA A 104 5.75 15.06 9.36
CA ALA A 104 4.54 15.89 9.43
C ALA A 104 3.82 15.96 8.08
N ASN A 105 4.57 16.03 6.98
CA ASN A 105 3.97 15.95 5.63
C ASN A 105 3.29 14.61 5.39
N MET A 106 3.95 13.51 5.78
CA MET A 106 3.39 12.16 5.68
C MET A 106 2.06 12.06 6.45
N LYS A 107 2.05 12.47 7.72
CA LYS A 107 0.85 12.44 8.56
C LYS A 107 -0.31 13.21 7.92
N TRP A 108 -0.05 14.42 7.42
CA TRP A 108 -1.07 15.23 6.78
C TRP A 108 -1.62 14.60 5.49
N VAL A 109 -0.76 14.05 4.64
CA VAL A 109 -1.20 13.35 3.41
C VAL A 109 -2.10 12.17 3.74
N LEU A 110 -1.75 11.39 4.76
CA LEU A 110 -2.53 10.23 5.19
C LEU A 110 -3.85 10.65 5.83
N GLU A 111 -3.86 11.71 6.63
CA GLU A 111 -5.08 12.27 7.23
C GLU A 111 -6.07 12.74 6.16
N GLU A 112 -5.61 13.52 5.18
CA GLU A 112 -6.45 14.00 4.09
C GLU A 112 -6.94 12.86 3.19
N PHE A 113 -6.10 11.86 2.92
CA PHE A 113 -6.52 10.65 2.22
C PHE A 113 -7.64 9.92 2.98
N CYS A 114 -7.47 9.68 4.28
CA CYS A 114 -8.44 8.94 5.06
C CYS A 114 -9.78 9.68 5.21
N LYS A 115 -9.75 11.01 5.40
CA LYS A 115 -10.96 11.86 5.40
C LYS A 115 -11.71 11.75 4.09
N ALA A 116 -11.00 11.88 2.97
CA ALA A 116 -11.59 11.78 1.64
C ALA A 116 -12.13 10.38 1.35
N PHE A 117 -11.36 9.34 1.66
CA PHE A 117 -11.73 7.95 1.36
C PHE A 117 -12.91 7.47 2.21
N PHE A 118 -12.91 7.73 3.51
CA PHE A 118 -14.00 7.35 4.41
C PHE A 118 -15.15 8.35 4.45
N GLU A 119 -15.03 9.48 3.73
CA GLU A 119 -16.06 10.53 3.63
C GLU A 119 -16.49 11.10 4.98
N VAL A 120 -15.51 11.27 5.88
CA VAL A 120 -15.73 11.83 7.21
C VAL A 120 -15.08 13.20 7.33
N PRO A 121 -15.71 14.16 8.03
CA PRO A 121 -15.20 15.51 8.13
C PRO A 121 -13.86 15.57 8.87
N GLN A 122 -13.64 14.66 9.82
CA GLN A 122 -12.39 14.52 10.57
C GLN A 122 -12.11 13.04 10.88
N VAL A 123 -10.82 12.70 10.91
CA VAL A 123 -10.33 11.39 11.35
C VAL A 123 -9.41 11.58 12.54
N LYS A 124 -9.58 10.75 13.57
CA LYS A 124 -8.60 10.68 14.64
C LYS A 124 -7.65 9.52 14.34
N MET A 125 -6.38 9.84 14.18
CA MET A 125 -5.35 8.87 13.81
C MET A 125 -4.41 8.56 14.98
N ARG A 126 -4.01 7.30 15.10
CA ARG A 126 -3.00 6.82 16.05
C ARG A 126 -1.85 6.20 15.27
N PHE A 127 -0.64 6.72 15.50
CA PHE A 127 0.58 6.21 14.87
C PHE A 127 1.34 5.39 15.90
N ARG A 128 1.54 4.09 15.62
CA ARG A 128 2.27 3.16 16.48
C ARG A 128 3.63 2.85 15.86
N PRO A 129 4.74 2.87 16.60
CA PRO A 129 6.01 2.35 16.11
C PRO A 129 5.85 0.92 15.59
N SER A 130 6.37 0.66 14.40
CA SER A 130 6.44 -0.67 13.79
C SER A 130 7.81 -0.82 13.11
N PHE A 131 7.99 -1.83 12.28
CA PHE A 131 9.24 -2.07 11.56
C PHE A 131 8.97 -2.56 10.14
N PHE A 132 9.53 -1.85 9.16
CA PHE A 132 9.62 -2.28 7.77
C PHE A 132 11.06 -2.08 7.28
N PRO A 133 11.69 -3.05 6.59
CA PRO A 133 13.09 -2.93 6.17
C PRO A 133 13.41 -1.69 5.33
N PHE A 134 12.43 -1.19 4.58
CA PHE A 134 12.56 -0.07 3.65
C PHE A 134 12.22 1.31 4.26
N THR A 135 11.83 1.40 5.54
CA THR A 135 11.55 2.68 6.21
C THR A 135 12.15 2.79 7.60
N GLU A 136 12.61 3.99 7.98
CA GLU A 136 13.08 4.31 9.33
C GLU A 136 12.95 5.82 9.62
N PRO A 137 12.10 6.26 10.60
CA PRO A 137 11.23 5.43 11.43
C PRO A 137 10.05 4.83 10.65
N SER A 138 9.62 3.64 11.09
CA SER A 138 8.45 2.91 10.60
C SER A 138 7.25 3.03 11.55
N LEU A 139 6.05 3.16 10.99
CA LEU A 139 4.80 3.38 11.72
C LEU A 139 3.63 2.58 11.13
N GLU A 140 2.83 1.99 11.99
CA GLU A 140 1.46 1.55 11.67
C GLU A 140 0.46 2.63 12.03
N VAL A 141 -0.62 2.71 11.27
CA VAL A 141 -1.64 3.74 11.39
C VAL A 141 -2.99 3.13 11.67
N ASP A 142 -3.56 3.51 12.81
CA ASP A 142 -4.93 3.17 13.17
C ASP A 142 -5.84 4.41 13.08
N ILE A 143 -7.11 4.19 12.74
CA ILE A 143 -8.16 5.20 12.74
C ILE A 143 -9.22 4.84 13.77
N GLN A 144 -9.71 5.85 14.47
CA GLN A 144 -10.82 5.71 15.41
C GLN A 144 -12.10 5.23 14.69
N CYS A 145 -12.76 4.24 15.26
CA CYS A 145 -14.02 3.71 14.72
C CYS A 145 -14.99 3.21 15.80
N ASP A 146 -16.25 3.09 15.42
CA ASP A 146 -17.29 2.33 16.13
C ASP A 146 -17.50 0.98 15.43
N ARG A 147 -17.49 -0.09 16.23
CA ARG A 147 -17.71 -1.48 15.82
C ARG A 147 -18.81 -2.16 16.64
N SER A 148 -19.63 -1.38 17.33
CA SER A 148 -20.70 -1.90 18.20
C SER A 148 -21.77 -2.68 17.43
N ARG A 149 -21.89 -2.48 16.12
CA ARG A 149 -22.84 -3.17 15.25
C ARG A 149 -22.16 -4.27 14.43
N PRO A 150 -22.72 -5.50 14.41
CA PRO A 150 -22.15 -6.58 13.61
C PRO A 150 -22.11 -6.22 12.12
N GLY A 151 -20.93 -6.36 11.49
CA GLY A 151 -20.74 -6.14 10.06
C GLY A 151 -20.63 -4.66 9.63
N GLU A 152 -20.68 -3.70 10.55
CA GLU A 152 -20.58 -2.27 10.27
C GLU A 152 -19.36 -1.68 11.00
N VAL A 153 -18.50 -0.95 10.27
CA VAL A 153 -17.40 -0.18 10.85
C VAL A 153 -17.61 1.27 10.48
N ARG A 154 -17.84 2.13 11.49
CA ARG A 154 -18.02 3.58 11.27
C ARG A 154 -16.77 4.32 11.68
N PHE A 155 -16.08 4.91 10.72
CA PHE A 155 -14.88 5.71 10.97
C PHE A 155 -15.25 7.10 11.50
N GLY A 156 -14.38 7.67 12.34
CA GLY A 156 -14.61 8.99 12.94
C GLY A 156 -15.57 9.00 14.14
N GLU A 157 -16.11 7.83 14.51
CA GLU A 157 -17.01 7.63 15.64
C GLU A 157 -16.43 6.62 16.64
N GLY A 158 -17.07 6.44 17.80
CA GLY A 158 -16.71 5.41 18.77
C GLY A 158 -15.42 5.69 19.55
N SER A 159 -14.89 4.68 20.23
CA SER A 159 -13.65 4.76 21.03
C SER A 159 -12.63 3.68 20.66
N ASP A 160 -12.94 2.85 19.68
CA ASP A 160 -12.13 1.73 19.25
C ASP A 160 -11.18 2.15 18.13
N TRP A 161 -10.19 1.31 17.81
CA TRP A 161 -9.15 1.58 16.82
C TRP A 161 -9.05 0.47 15.80
N MET A 162 -8.95 0.86 14.52
CA MET A 162 -8.74 -0.06 13.40
C MET A 162 -7.47 0.32 12.65
N GLU A 163 -6.55 -0.62 12.53
CA GLU A 163 -5.36 -0.47 11.68
C GLU A 163 -5.78 -0.42 10.19
N ILE A 164 -5.25 0.57 9.45
CA ILE A 164 -5.59 0.78 8.02
C ILE A 164 -4.37 0.61 7.11
N LEU A 165 -3.18 1.02 7.55
CA LEU A 165 -2.00 1.08 6.68
C LEU A 165 -0.67 1.08 7.45
N GLY A 166 0.41 0.80 6.72
CA GLY A 166 1.80 1.01 7.16
C GLY A 166 2.44 2.20 6.43
N CYS A 167 3.34 2.91 7.11
CA CYS A 167 4.06 4.05 6.54
C CYS A 167 5.40 4.28 7.25
N GLY A 168 6.23 5.15 6.68
CA GLY A 168 7.47 5.56 7.32
C GLY A 168 8.33 6.47 6.45
N MET A 169 9.42 6.97 7.03
CA MET A 169 10.43 7.71 6.27
C MET A 169 11.29 6.72 5.48
N VAL A 170 11.56 6.97 4.20
CA VAL A 170 12.32 6.05 3.35
C VAL A 170 13.71 5.85 3.91
N HIS A 171 14.12 4.59 4.07
CA HIS A 171 15.40 4.25 4.67
C HIS A 171 16.58 4.75 3.80
N PRO A 172 17.67 5.30 4.38
CA PRO A 172 18.80 5.83 3.61
C PRO A 172 19.40 4.87 2.58
N ASN A 173 19.48 3.58 2.89
CA ASN A 173 19.94 2.56 1.93
C ASN A 173 19.05 2.45 0.69
N VAL A 174 17.72 2.63 0.86
CA VAL A 174 16.77 2.60 -0.26
C VAL A 174 16.97 3.81 -1.17
N LEU A 175 17.24 4.99 -0.59
CA LEU A 175 17.60 6.18 -1.37
C LEU A 175 18.89 5.95 -2.17
N ARG A 176 19.92 5.36 -1.55
CA ARG A 176 21.18 5.02 -2.25
C ARG A 176 20.96 4.02 -3.38
N HIS A 177 20.15 2.98 -3.17
CA HIS A 177 19.79 2.04 -4.23
C HIS A 177 18.99 2.71 -5.35
N GLY A 178 18.17 3.72 -5.04
CA GLY A 178 17.51 4.57 -6.02
C GLY A 178 18.41 5.61 -6.70
N GLY A 179 19.71 5.66 -6.40
CA GLY A 179 20.66 6.62 -6.97
C GLY A 179 20.59 8.02 -6.39
N LEU A 180 20.04 8.18 -5.17
CA LEU A 180 19.88 9.47 -4.49
C LEU A 180 20.77 9.56 -3.23
N ASP A 181 21.28 10.75 -2.97
CA ASP A 181 22.06 11.05 -1.77
C ASP A 181 21.13 11.29 -0.56
N PRO A 182 21.16 10.45 0.48
CA PRO A 182 20.32 10.62 1.67
C PRO A 182 20.69 11.84 2.53
N ASP A 183 21.86 12.45 2.32
CA ASP A 183 22.24 13.70 2.99
C ASP A 183 21.62 14.93 2.28
N GLU A 184 21.18 14.79 1.03
CA GLU A 184 20.51 15.85 0.26
C GLU A 184 18.99 15.66 0.20
N TYR A 185 18.52 14.41 0.07
CA TYR A 185 17.11 14.09 -0.14
C TYR A 185 16.55 13.26 1.01
N GLN A 186 15.30 13.53 1.34
CA GLN A 186 14.50 12.73 2.26
C GLN A 186 13.23 12.28 1.57
N GLY A 187 12.53 11.35 2.18
CA GLY A 187 11.25 10.92 1.64
C GLY A 187 10.42 10.13 2.63
N PHE A 188 9.15 10.00 2.32
CA PHE A 188 8.25 9.12 3.04
C PHE A 188 7.50 8.22 2.07
N ALA A 189 7.17 7.03 2.56
CA ALA A 189 6.38 6.05 1.84
C ALA A 189 5.23 5.55 2.71
N TRP A 190 4.20 5.04 2.05
CA TRP A 190 3.04 4.41 2.70
C TRP A 190 2.48 3.32 1.80
N GLY A 191 1.79 2.35 2.40
CA GLY A 191 1.18 1.25 1.67
C GLY A 191 -0.08 0.74 2.37
N MET A 192 -1.10 0.41 1.58
CA MET A 192 -2.33 -0.21 2.07
C MET A 192 -2.92 -1.17 1.04
N GLY A 193 -3.62 -2.20 1.54
CA GLY A 193 -4.42 -3.10 0.71
C GLY A 193 -5.73 -2.43 0.32
N ILE A 194 -5.98 -2.28 -0.98
CA ILE A 194 -7.20 -1.66 -1.52
C ILE A 194 -8.41 -2.53 -1.15
N ASP A 195 -8.27 -3.85 -1.24
CA ASP A 195 -9.36 -4.76 -0.96
C ASP A 195 -9.79 -4.68 0.51
N ARG A 196 -8.82 -4.57 1.45
CA ARG A 196 -9.10 -4.42 2.89
C ARG A 196 -9.87 -3.14 3.20
N ILE A 197 -9.43 -2.00 2.68
CA ILE A 197 -10.11 -0.72 2.95
C ILE A 197 -11.49 -0.64 2.26
N ALA A 198 -11.67 -1.31 1.13
CA ALA A 198 -12.97 -1.46 0.48
C ALA A 198 -13.92 -2.31 1.34
N MET A 199 -13.45 -3.45 1.86
CA MET A 199 -14.24 -4.28 2.79
C MET A 199 -14.71 -3.48 4.00
N LEU A 200 -13.81 -2.68 4.59
CA LEU A 200 -14.13 -1.85 5.75
C LEU A 200 -15.13 -0.73 5.41
N LYS A 201 -14.97 -0.06 4.26
CA LYS A 201 -15.85 1.03 3.84
C LYS A 201 -17.26 0.57 3.46
N TYR A 202 -17.35 -0.54 2.73
CA TYR A 202 -18.61 -1.02 2.14
C TYR A 202 -19.25 -2.19 2.91
N GLY A 203 -18.67 -2.59 4.05
CA GLY A 203 -19.20 -3.67 4.87
C GLY A 203 -19.18 -5.03 4.16
N MET A 204 -18.16 -5.29 3.34
CA MET A 204 -18.04 -6.55 2.60
C MET A 204 -17.43 -7.62 3.52
N PRO A 205 -18.10 -8.76 3.76
CA PRO A 205 -17.70 -9.69 4.82
C PRO A 205 -16.61 -10.70 4.42
N ASP A 206 -16.39 -10.91 3.12
CA ASP A 206 -15.48 -11.95 2.60
C ASP A 206 -14.70 -11.43 1.40
N LEU A 207 -13.37 -11.51 1.47
CA LEU A 207 -12.47 -11.04 0.41
C LEU A 207 -12.59 -11.91 -0.86
N ARG A 208 -12.86 -13.21 -0.71
CA ARG A 208 -12.85 -14.16 -1.84
C ARG A 208 -13.88 -13.82 -2.91
N ALA A 209 -15.01 -13.26 -2.48
CA ALA A 209 -16.10 -12.84 -3.36
C ALA A 209 -15.69 -11.78 -4.39
N PHE A 210 -14.60 -11.04 -4.16
CA PHE A 210 -14.06 -10.06 -5.10
C PHE A 210 -13.57 -10.72 -6.39
N PHE A 211 -13.17 -11.99 -6.32
CA PHE A 211 -12.51 -12.72 -7.40
C PHE A 211 -13.41 -13.79 -8.05
N ASP A 212 -14.58 -14.08 -7.47
CA ASP A 212 -15.51 -15.12 -7.94
C ASP A 212 -16.30 -14.73 -9.21
N ALA A 213 -16.28 -13.45 -9.57
CA ALA A 213 -17.06 -12.89 -10.69
C ALA A 213 -18.58 -13.19 -10.60
N ASP A 214 -19.15 -13.27 -9.38
CA ASP A 214 -20.59 -13.48 -9.17
C ASP A 214 -21.39 -12.23 -9.53
N VAL A 215 -22.26 -12.34 -10.54
CA VAL A 215 -23.12 -11.23 -11.01
C VAL A 215 -24.05 -10.69 -9.92
N ARG A 216 -24.49 -11.53 -8.97
CA ARG A 216 -25.33 -11.09 -7.84
C ARG A 216 -24.53 -10.24 -6.87
N TRP A 217 -23.28 -10.61 -6.61
CA TRP A 217 -22.36 -9.82 -5.80
C TRP A 217 -22.06 -8.48 -6.47
N LEU A 218 -21.73 -8.49 -7.77
CA LEU A 218 -21.51 -7.28 -8.56
C LEU A 218 -22.74 -6.38 -8.62
N SER A 219 -23.95 -6.95 -8.63
CA SER A 219 -25.19 -6.17 -8.62
C SER A 219 -25.46 -5.49 -7.27
N HIS A 220 -24.96 -6.06 -6.17
CA HIS A 220 -25.15 -5.53 -4.82
C HIS A 220 -24.04 -4.57 -4.38
N TYR A 221 -22.78 -4.92 -4.66
CA TYR A 221 -21.58 -4.21 -4.22
C TYR A 221 -20.82 -3.50 -5.34
N GLY A 222 -21.11 -3.82 -6.59
CA GLY A 222 -20.37 -3.28 -7.73
C GLY A 222 -20.73 -1.83 -8.04
N PHE A 223 -19.78 -1.14 -8.65
CA PHE A 223 -19.92 0.25 -9.08
C PHE A 223 -20.21 0.33 -10.58
N ARG A 224 -20.86 1.40 -11.01
CA ARG A 224 -21.04 1.68 -12.44
C ARG A 224 -19.69 2.09 -13.04
N PRO A 225 -19.23 1.47 -14.15
CA PRO A 225 -17.91 1.75 -14.71
C PRO A 225 -17.67 3.21 -15.13
N LEU A 226 -18.74 3.97 -15.38
CA LEU A 226 -18.68 5.38 -15.80
C LEU A 226 -18.93 6.36 -14.65
N ASP A 227 -19.25 5.86 -13.46
CA ASP A 227 -19.49 6.69 -12.28
C ASP A 227 -18.14 6.96 -11.61
N MET A 228 -17.48 8.00 -12.10
CA MET A 228 -16.15 8.38 -11.64
C MET A 228 -16.29 9.14 -10.33
N PRO A 229 -15.75 8.61 -9.21
CA PRO A 229 -15.86 9.29 -7.94
C PRO A 229 -15.08 10.60 -7.97
N THR A 230 -15.62 11.60 -7.28
CA THR A 230 -14.98 12.90 -7.10
C THR A 230 -15.05 13.31 -5.63
N LEU A 231 -14.19 14.23 -5.20
CA LEU A 231 -14.23 14.74 -3.82
C LEU A 231 -15.58 15.39 -3.45
N PHE A 232 -16.36 15.83 -4.44
CA PHE A 232 -17.68 16.44 -4.23
C PHE A 232 -18.82 15.43 -4.35
N GLY A 233 -18.72 14.50 -5.30
CA GLY A 233 -19.73 13.47 -5.55
C GLY A 233 -19.67 12.31 -4.57
N GLY A 234 -18.52 12.13 -3.92
CA GLY A 234 -18.31 11.05 -2.97
C GLY A 234 -17.90 9.72 -3.63
N LEU A 235 -17.80 8.71 -2.78
CA LEU A 235 -17.45 7.32 -3.11
C LEU A 235 -18.55 6.33 -2.70
N SER A 236 -19.52 6.75 -1.87
CA SER A 236 -20.58 5.87 -1.32
C SER A 236 -21.96 6.08 -1.94
N ALA A 237 -22.05 6.84 -3.05
CA ALA A 237 -23.31 7.12 -3.73
C ALA A 237 -23.80 5.95 -4.61
#